data_AF-A0A2T1ELI3-F1
#
_entry.id   AF-A0A2T1ELI3-F1
#
_cell.length_a   1.000
_cell.length_b   1.000
_cell.length_c   1.000
_cell.angle_alpha   90.00
_cell.angle_beta   90.00
_cell.angle_gamma   90.00
#
_symmetry.space_group_name_H-M   'P 1'
#
loop_
_entity.id
_entity.type
_entity.pdbx_description
1 polymer ?
#
loop_
_entity_poly.entity_id
_entity_poly.type
_entity_poly.pdbx_seq_one_letter_code
_entity_poly.pdbx_strand_id
1 'polypeptide(L)'
;MDFVAIASLLLGLLLSAMTFLFIFRIVLTWYPQVDLTRFPFNVIAVPTEPFLAPSRKIISPIGGVDITPILWVAIFSFVREILLGQQGLLTMMQQKGF
;
A
#
# COMPACT_ATOMS: atom_id res chain seq x y z
N MET A 1 16.49 -3.75 21.94
CA MET A 1 15.28 -3.77 21.09
C MET A 1 15.15 -5.19 20.57
N ASP A 2 14.04 -5.86 20.88
CA ASP A 2 13.74 -7.20 20.37
C ASP A 2 13.67 -7.15 18.82
N PHE A 3 14.24 -8.15 18.16
CA PHE A 3 14.28 -8.25 16.70
C PHE A 3 12.86 -8.19 16.11
N VAL A 4 11.89 -8.87 16.75
CA VAL A 4 10.48 -8.88 16.34
C VAL A 4 9.87 -7.48 16.39
N ALA A 5 10.25 -6.68 17.39
CA ALA A 5 9.75 -5.31 17.53
C ALA A 5 10.28 -4.39 16.42
N ILE A 6 11.57 -4.51 16.07
CA ILE A 6 12.16 -3.74 14.96
C ILE A 6 11.52 -4.15 13.64
N ALA A 7 11.37 -5.45 13.39
CA ALA A 7 10.74 -5.97 12.18
C ALA A 7 9.29 -5.48 12.06
N SER A 8 8.52 -5.53 13.16
CA SER A 8 7.14 -5.06 13.21
C SER A 8 7.01 -3.56 12.95
N LEU A 9 7.94 -2.75 13.47
CA LEU A 9 7.98 -1.31 13.21
C LEU A 9 8.24 -1.00 11.73
N LEU A 10 9.28 -1.60 11.15
CA LEU A 10 9.65 -1.37 9.75
C LEU A 10 8.55 -1.83 8.80
N LEU A 11 7.99 -3.01 9.05
CA LEU A 11 6.89 -3.55 8.28
C LEU A 11 5.64 -2.67 8.41
N GLY A 12 5.32 -2.22 9.62
CA GLY A 12 4.19 -1.34 9.88
C GLY A 12 4.31 -0.01 9.14
N LEU A 13 5.50 0.59 9.14
CA LEU A 13 5.79 1.82 8.41
C LEU A 13 5.65 1.60 6.90
N LEU A 14 6.25 0.52 6.36
CA LEU A 14 6.19 0.19 4.95
C LEU A 14 4.75 -0.03 4.47
N LEU A 15 3.99 -0.88 5.15
CA LEU A 15 2.61 -1.19 4.77
C LEU A 15 1.72 0.05 4.85
N SER A 16 1.86 0.85 5.92
CA SER A 16 1.08 2.08 6.08
C SER A 16 1.44 3.12 5.03
N ALA A 17 2.73 3.28 4.70
CA ALA A 17 3.19 4.17 3.64
C ALA A 17 2.64 3.73 2.28
N MET A 18 2.70 2.44 1.95
CA MET A 18 2.15 1.93 0.68
C MET A 18 0.64 2.13 0.59
N THR A 19 -0.12 1.83 1.65
CA THR A 19 -1.56 2.13 1.70
C THR A 19 -1.82 3.61 1.42
N PHE A 20 -1.06 4.50 2.05
CA PHE A 20 -1.20 5.94 1.87
C PHE A 20 -0.86 6.40 0.44
N LEU A 21 0.20 5.85 -0.15
CA LEU A 21 0.55 6.11 -1.55
C LEU A 21 -0.53 5.63 -2.51
N PHE A 22 -1.15 4.46 -2.26
CA PHE A 22 -2.28 4.01 -3.07
C PHE A 22 -3.51 4.89 -2.91
N ILE A 23 -3.80 5.40 -1.72
CA ILE A 23 -4.88 6.38 -1.52
C ILE A 23 -4.63 7.63 -2.37
N PHE A 24 -3.43 8.19 -2.35
CA PHE A 24 -3.09 9.30 -3.24
C PHE A 24 -3.18 8.91 -4.70
N ARG A 25 -2.78 7.67 -5.05
CA ARG A 25 -2.87 7.16 -6.41
C ARG A 25 -4.31 7.12 -6.90
N ILE A 26 -5.29 6.79 -6.07
CA ILE A 26 -6.73 6.88 -6.41
C ILE A 26 -7.10 8.31 -6.77
N VAL A 27 -6.69 9.29 -5.97
CA VAL A 27 -7.00 10.70 -6.26
C VAL A 27 -6.33 11.14 -7.56
N LEU A 28 -5.07 10.75 -7.79
CA LEU A 28 -4.33 11.12 -8.99
C LEU A 28 -4.90 10.49 -10.28
N THR A 29 -5.63 9.38 -10.20
CA THR A 29 -6.28 8.80 -11.39
C THR A 29 -7.51 9.61 -11.83
N TRP A 30 -8.03 10.50 -10.98
CA TRP A 30 -9.10 11.45 -11.34
C TRP A 30 -8.58 12.69 -12.08
N TYR A 31 -7.25 12.94 -12.05
CA TYR A 31 -6.61 14.10 -12.67
C TYR A 31 -5.61 13.65 -13.75
N PRO A 32 -6.08 13.12 -14.90
CA PRO A 32 -5.21 12.59 -15.95
C PRO A 32 -4.25 13.62 -16.57
N GLN A 33 -4.52 14.92 -16.40
CA GLN A 33 -3.64 16.00 -16.84
C GLN A 33 -2.35 16.14 -16.01
N VAL A 34 -2.23 15.47 -14.86
CA VAL A 34 -1.05 15.53 -14.00
C VAL A 34 0.06 14.63 -14.56
N ASP A 35 1.25 15.21 -14.75
CA ASP A 35 2.45 14.44 -15.14
C ASP A 35 3.01 13.67 -13.93
N LEU A 36 2.71 12.37 -13.91
CA LEU A 36 3.12 11.43 -12.87
C LEU A 36 4.62 11.13 -12.86
N THR A 37 5.35 11.51 -13.91
CA THR A 37 6.80 11.29 -14.01
C THR A 37 7.61 12.40 -13.33
N ARG A 38 6.96 13.52 -12.98
CA ARG A 38 7.61 14.69 -12.38
C ARG A 38 7.40 14.77 -10.88
N PHE A 39 8.35 15.41 -10.21
CA PHE A 39 8.23 15.76 -8.80
C PHE A 39 7.08 16.76 -8.59
N PRO A 40 6.23 16.59 -7.57
CA PRO A 40 6.31 15.59 -6.48
C PRO A 40 5.57 14.27 -6.77
N PHE A 41 4.83 14.15 -7.86
CA PHE A 41 3.92 13.03 -8.12
C PHE A 41 4.63 11.70 -8.42
N ASN A 42 5.86 11.76 -8.93
CA ASN A 42 6.70 10.59 -9.15
C ASN A 42 6.99 9.80 -7.86
N VAL A 43 7.04 10.48 -6.70
CA VAL A 43 7.20 9.83 -5.37
C VAL A 43 6.02 8.90 -5.07
N ILE A 44 4.85 9.15 -5.65
CA ILE A 44 3.66 8.29 -5.50
C ILE A 44 3.59 7.28 -6.64
N ALA A 45 3.81 7.72 -7.88
CA ALA A 45 3.66 6.88 -9.06
C ALA A 45 4.69 5.75 -9.11
N VAL A 46 5.99 6.05 -8.90
CA VAL A 46 7.08 5.06 -9.00
C VAL A 46 6.89 3.85 -8.07
N PRO A 47 6.63 4.01 -6.76
CA PRO A 47 6.46 2.85 -5.87
C PRO A 47 5.16 2.08 -6.09
N THR A 48 4.11 2.73 -6.60
CA THR A 48 2.80 2.07 -6.80
C THR A 48 2.70 1.36 -8.16
N GLU A 49 3.40 1.83 -9.19
CA GLU A 49 3.28 1.33 -10.55
C GLU A 49 3.63 -0.16 -10.76
N PRO A 50 4.64 -0.74 -10.09
CA PRO A 50 4.94 -2.18 -10.20
C PRO A 50 3.76 -3.09 -9.83
N PHE A 51 2.85 -2.60 -8.98
CA PHE A 51 1.63 -3.29 -8.58
C PHE A 51 0.48 -3.03 -9.54
N LEU A 52 0.40 -1.81 -10.08
CA LEU A 52 -0.71 -1.36 -10.92
C LEU A 52 -0.59 -1.81 -12.38
N ALA A 53 0.61 -1.77 -12.94
CA ALA A 53 0.87 -2.21 -14.32
C ALA A 53 0.39 -3.65 -14.60
N PRO A 54 0.65 -4.66 -13.73
CA PRO A 54 0.08 -5.98 -13.92
C PRO A 54 -1.41 -6.05 -13.60
N SER A 55 -1.91 -5.38 -12.54
CA SER A 55 -3.33 -5.47 -12.16
C SER A 55 -4.25 -4.85 -13.21
N ARG A 56 -3.82 -3.78 -13.91
CA ARG A 56 -4.58 -3.16 -15.00
C ARG A 56 -4.77 -4.06 -16.22
N LYS A 57 -3.96 -5.11 -16.38
CA LYS A 57 -4.16 -6.12 -17.44
C LYS A 57 -5.36 -7.03 -17.14
N ILE A 58 -5.75 -7.14 -15.88
CA ILE A 58 -6.85 -7.98 -15.40
C ILE A 58 -8.10 -7.11 -15.17
N ILE A 59 -7.91 -5.94 -14.58
CA ILE A 59 -8.97 -5.00 -14.22
C ILE A 59 -8.81 -3.75 -15.07
N SER A 60 -9.64 -3.66 -16.11
CA SER A 60 -9.66 -2.49 -16.98
C SER A 60 -10.13 -1.23 -16.23
N PRO A 61 -9.59 -0.04 -16.55
CA PRO A 61 -10.12 1.23 -16.06
C PRO A 61 -11.61 1.39 -16.38
N ILE A 62 -12.38 1.96 -15.46
CA ILE A 62 -13.81 2.20 -15.62
C ILE A 62 -14.03 3.70 -15.77
N GLY A 63 -14.66 4.11 -16.87
CA GLY A 63 -14.92 5.53 -17.13
C GLY A 63 -13.64 6.38 -17.24
N GLY A 64 -12.52 5.79 -17.68
CA GLY A 64 -11.22 6.46 -17.76
C GLY A 64 -10.49 6.60 -16.42
N VAL A 65 -11.09 6.14 -15.32
CA VAL A 65 -10.46 6.13 -13.99
C VAL A 65 -9.93 4.75 -13.68
N ASP A 66 -8.67 4.69 -13.26
CA ASP A 66 -8.05 3.46 -12.78
C ASP A 66 -8.50 3.16 -11.35
N ILE A 67 -9.23 2.05 -11.20
CA ILE A 67 -9.76 1.54 -9.92
C ILE A 67 -8.80 0.57 -9.23
N THR A 68 -7.75 0.12 -9.91
CA THR A 68 -6.81 -0.87 -9.35
C THR A 68 -6.08 -0.42 -8.09
N PRO A 69 -5.80 0.88 -7.85
CA PRO A 69 -5.25 1.32 -6.57
C PRO A 69 -6.16 0.99 -5.38
N ILE A 70 -7.48 0.98 -5.54
CA ILE A 70 -8.45 0.66 -4.47
C ILE A 70 -8.25 -0.77 -3.99
N LEU A 71 -8.06 -1.71 -4.92
CA LEU A 71 -7.75 -3.10 -4.60
C LEU A 71 -6.48 -3.19 -3.74
N TRP A 72 -5.46 -2.42 -4.08
CA TRP A 72 -4.20 -2.43 -3.33
C TRP A 72 -4.31 -1.76 -1.96
N VAL A 73 -5.13 -0.72 -1.79
CA VAL A 73 -5.49 -0.21 -0.44
C VAL A 73 -6.07 -1.33 0.41
N ALA A 74 -7.00 -2.11 -0.14
CA ALA A 74 -7.62 -3.22 0.57
C ALA A 74 -6.59 -4.31 0.94
N ILE A 75 -5.76 -4.73 -0.02
CA ILE A 75 -4.73 -5.76 0.19
C ILE A 75 -3.72 -5.33 1.26
N PHE A 76 -3.12 -4.14 1.13
CA PHE A 76 -2.10 -3.68 2.08
C PHE A 76 -2.67 -3.47 3.49
N SER A 77 -3.89 -2.91 3.58
CA SER A 77 -4.56 -2.72 4.88
C SER A 77 -4.91 -4.05 5.53
N PHE A 78 -5.39 -5.02 4.75
CA PHE A 78 -5.71 -6.36 5.23
C PHE A 78 -4.46 -7.11 5.71
N VAL A 79 -3.38 -7.09 4.92
CA VAL A 79 -2.09 -7.69 5.31
C VAL A 79 -1.56 -7.05 6.59
N ARG A 80 -1.65 -5.72 6.71
CA ARG A 80 -1.26 -5.01 7.92
C ARG A 80 -2.08 -5.45 9.13
N GLU A 81 -3.40 -5.63 8.99
CA GLU A 81 -4.26 -6.08 10.09
C GLU A 81 -3.92 -7.51 10.52
N ILE A 82 -3.73 -8.43 9.58
CA ILE A 82 -3.35 -9.82 9.89
C ILE A 82 -1.99 -9.92 10.58
N LEU A 83 -1.01 -9.11 10.16
CA LEU A 83 0.34 -9.20 10.69
C LEU A 83 0.55 -8.39 11.98
N LEU A 84 0.00 -7.17 12.02
CA LEU A 84 0.32 -6.14 13.01
C LEU A 84 -0.92 -5.57 13.73
N GLY A 85 -2.12 -6.09 13.44
CA GLY A 85 -3.35 -5.69 14.13
C GLY A 85 -3.37 -6.08 15.61
N GLN A 86 -4.48 -5.79 16.29
CA GLN A 86 -4.64 -6.12 17.71
C GLN A 86 -4.51 -7.63 17.96
N GLN A 87 -5.04 -8.44 17.03
CA GLN A 87 -4.90 -9.90 17.00
C GLN A 87 -3.88 -10.37 15.94
N GLY A 88 -2.97 -9.48 15.53
CA GLY A 88 -2.01 -9.75 14.48
C GLY A 88 -0.98 -10.79 14.89
N LEU A 89 -0.51 -11.58 13.92
CA LEU A 89 0.44 -12.69 14.16
C LEU A 89 1.71 -12.22 14.89
N LEU A 90 2.31 -11.11 14.46
CA LEU A 90 3.54 -10.57 15.06
C LEU A 90 3.27 -9.95 16.43
N THR A 91 2.11 -9.31 16.59
CA THR A 91 1.65 -8.78 17.89
C THR A 91 1.50 -9.91 18.92
N MET A 92 0.90 -11.03 18.52
CA MET A 92 0.73 -12.21 19.39
C MET A 92 2.06 -12.87 19.73
N MET A 93 3.00 -12.96 18.78
CA MET A 93 4.34 -13.50 19.05
C MET A 93 5.07 -12.67 20.11
N GLN A 94 5.01 -11.34 19.98
CA GLN A 94 5.65 -10.42 20.92
C GLN A 94 5.04 -10.49 22.33
N GLN A 95 3.73 -10.69 22.44
CA GLN A 95 3.04 -10.84 23.74
C GLN A 95 3.31 -12.17 24.43
N LYS A 96 3.52 -13.26 23.66
CA LYS A 96 3.75 -14.60 24.20
C LYS A 96 5.21 -14.91 24.55
N GLY A 97 6.14 -14.01 24.29
CA GLY A 97 7.54 -14.12 24.73
C GLY A 97 8.30 -15.30 24.11
N PHE A 98 8.15 -15.50 22.79
CA PHE A 98 9.00 -16.41 22.02
C PHE A 98 10.24 -15.68 21.49
#